data_AF-A0A940YH00-F1
#
_entry.id   AF-A0A940YH00-F1
#
_cell.length_a   1.000
_cell.length_b   1.000
_cell.length_c   1.000
_cell.angle_alpha   90.00
_cell.angle_beta   90.00
_cell.angle_gamma   90.00
#
_symmetry.space_group_name_H-M   'P 1'
#
loop_
_entity.id
_entity.type
_entity.pdbx_description
1 polymer ?
#
loop_
_entity_poly.entity_id
_entity_poly.type
_entity_poly.pdbx_seq_one_letter_code
_entity_poly.pdbx_strand_id
1 'polypeptide(L)'
;MTHTPHRLALAACVALSATAGAQQRAAATLQVFGPEHYARLAAADVWRSWNGGPSDAILRPGPKLMFFGELEGCPTGTEAPQGGPLRQTDDGGGWRRLAELTGLPPGRPDQRHHWEPAPLPRVCRGAATDAAPGEQALAQLNTDPDEGGLGLYTVTGPQTRFQAYGPGGQGRTGANAHIQGSFVHFRQAWNSEQAFRPWAGGPESELQLRSRQGVAQVQAGSARTPEGELQVKQQLGMTVINPRCLRENRPGQKRLCQIQYLFNTAVYRSGVSDWSRVAWFQQASVMTDPAQGAMPVVRGPVGEAGRVALDAASRLPLYRSEGAASQHQPFADRVFDLRVRFRDLLAAQRVIVGRQLKRAPENLRAEELEAQFGPDWNRPEAWVLLSLNMGQEAYNRAGRETAAIGGQLRLLEISSLPR
;
A
#
# COMPACT_ATOMS: atom_id res chain seq x y z
N MET A 1 8.21 73.96 -58.72
CA MET A 1 8.19 72.87 -59.71
C MET A 1 8.16 71.56 -58.93
N THR A 2 7.09 70.77 -59.18
CA THR A 2 6.95 69.29 -59.10
C THR A 2 7.46 68.56 -57.86
N HIS A 3 6.80 67.62 -57.19
CA HIS A 3 5.48 66.97 -57.15
C HIS A 3 5.55 66.14 -55.83
N THR A 4 4.70 66.30 -54.82
CA THR A 4 3.58 65.40 -54.43
C THR A 4 3.87 63.87 -54.50
N PRO A 5 3.30 62.96 -53.65
CA PRO A 5 2.18 63.19 -52.71
C PRO A 5 2.02 62.26 -51.44
N HIS A 6 0.96 62.57 -50.66
CA HIS A 6 -0.01 61.66 -49.98
C HIS A 6 0.40 60.88 -48.71
N ARG A 7 -0.48 60.61 -47.72
CA ARG A 7 -1.83 61.03 -47.28
C ARG A 7 -2.15 60.21 -45.99
N LEU A 8 -3.01 60.77 -45.14
CA LEU A 8 -4.08 60.13 -44.32
C LEU A 8 -3.67 59.05 -43.27
N ALA A 9 -3.92 59.20 -41.97
CA ALA A 9 -5.17 59.37 -41.20
C ALA A 9 -5.79 58.05 -40.67
N LEU A 10 -6.10 58.10 -39.37
CA LEU A 10 -7.13 57.38 -38.59
C LEU A 10 -7.03 55.85 -38.34
N ALA A 11 -6.90 55.56 -37.04
CA ALA A 11 -7.71 54.67 -36.20
C ALA A 11 -8.02 53.23 -36.67
N ALA A 12 -7.57 52.27 -35.85
CA ALA A 12 -8.25 50.98 -35.69
C ALA A 12 -8.15 50.49 -34.23
N CYS A 13 -9.31 50.26 -33.63
CA CYS A 13 -9.51 49.45 -32.43
C CYS A 13 -9.30 47.94 -32.74
N VAL A 14 -9.20 47.17 -31.65
CA VAL A 14 -9.49 45.71 -31.53
C VAL A 14 -8.34 44.75 -31.86
N ALA A 15 -7.73 44.20 -30.81
CA ALA A 15 -7.79 42.76 -30.45
C ALA A 15 -6.57 42.38 -29.58
N LEU A 16 -6.74 42.43 -28.25
CA LEU A 16 -5.91 41.65 -27.33
C LEU A 16 -6.36 40.19 -27.44
N SER A 17 -5.75 39.44 -28.36
CA SER A 17 -5.89 37.99 -28.41
C SER A 17 -5.08 37.38 -27.28
N ALA A 18 -5.80 37.02 -26.21
CA ALA A 18 -5.32 36.11 -25.18
C ALA A 18 -5.04 34.74 -25.79
N THR A 19 -3.79 34.49 -26.20
CA THR A 19 -3.28 33.13 -26.34
C THR A 19 -2.95 32.63 -24.94
N ALA A 20 -3.98 32.29 -24.17
CA ALA A 20 -3.85 31.42 -23.02
C ALA A 20 -3.40 30.06 -23.56
N GLY A 21 -2.09 29.83 -23.53
CA GLY A 21 -1.48 28.57 -23.88
C GLY A 21 -1.98 27.48 -22.94
N ALA A 22 -2.98 26.73 -23.38
CA ALA A 22 -3.25 25.40 -22.89
C ALA A 22 -2.09 24.49 -23.32
N GLN A 23 -0.95 24.60 -22.63
CA GLN A 23 -0.01 23.49 -22.58
C GLN A 23 -0.76 22.36 -21.87
N GLN A 24 -1.27 21.40 -22.65
CA GLN A 24 -1.61 20.06 -22.15
C GLN A 24 -0.37 19.56 -21.40
N ARG A 25 -0.36 19.71 -20.07
CA ARG A 25 0.64 19.09 -19.23
C ARG A 25 0.47 17.58 -19.42
N ALA A 26 1.41 16.97 -20.14
CA ALA A 26 1.41 15.53 -20.36
C ALA A 26 1.28 14.81 -19.02
N ALA A 27 0.58 13.67 -19.01
CA ALA A 27 0.45 12.85 -17.83
C ALA A 27 1.84 12.48 -17.30
N ALA A 28 2.13 12.85 -16.04
CA ALA A 28 3.38 12.45 -15.41
C ALA A 28 3.23 11.02 -14.89
N THR A 29 4.02 10.08 -15.42
CA THR A 29 4.03 8.67 -15.00
C THR A 29 5.33 8.36 -14.28
N LEU A 30 5.23 7.68 -13.14
CA LEU A 30 6.34 7.14 -12.39
C LEU A 30 6.18 5.62 -12.30
N GLN A 31 7.08 4.90 -12.97
CA GLN A 31 7.23 3.46 -12.76
C GLN A 31 8.00 3.24 -11.46
N VAL A 32 7.30 2.74 -10.45
CA VAL A 32 7.87 2.54 -9.11
C VAL A 32 8.51 1.16 -8.99
N PHE A 33 7.96 0.17 -9.68
CA PHE A 33 8.50 -1.17 -9.77
C PHE A 33 8.20 -1.79 -11.12
N GLY A 34 9.19 -2.45 -11.72
CA GLY A 34 9.15 -3.06 -13.04
C GLY A 34 10.55 -3.43 -13.53
N PRO A 35 10.71 -3.92 -14.77
CA PRO A 35 11.96 -4.48 -15.29
C PRO A 35 13.21 -3.64 -15.03
N GLU A 36 13.13 -2.32 -15.26
CA GLU A 36 14.25 -1.39 -15.04
C GLU A 36 14.60 -1.16 -13.55
N HIS A 37 13.72 -1.58 -12.65
CA HIS A 37 13.77 -1.29 -11.22
C HIS A 37 13.99 -2.52 -10.36
N TYR A 38 13.88 -3.74 -10.90
CA TYR A 38 13.99 -4.97 -10.11
C TYR A 38 15.31 -5.05 -9.35
N ALA A 39 16.42 -4.69 -10.00
CA ALA A 39 17.76 -4.69 -9.38
C ALA A 39 17.88 -3.73 -8.18
N ARG A 40 17.06 -2.68 -8.08
CA ARG A 40 17.07 -1.77 -6.92
C ARG A 40 16.62 -2.46 -5.63
N LEU A 41 15.82 -3.52 -5.71
CA LEU A 41 15.44 -4.31 -4.53
C LEU A 41 16.57 -5.22 -4.04
N ALA A 42 17.51 -5.57 -4.92
CA ALA A 42 18.68 -6.38 -4.59
C ALA A 42 19.79 -5.56 -3.91
N ALA A 43 19.79 -4.23 -4.06
CA ALA A 43 20.82 -3.34 -3.55
C ALA A 43 20.96 -3.39 -2.01
N ALA A 44 22.16 -3.09 -1.51
CA ALA A 44 22.50 -3.17 -0.10
C ALA A 44 21.80 -2.10 0.79
N ASP A 45 21.25 -1.05 0.17
CA ASP A 45 20.57 0.06 0.85
C ASP A 45 19.06 -0.18 1.07
N VAL A 46 18.53 -1.33 0.64
CA VAL A 46 17.17 -1.75 0.99
C VAL A 46 17.10 -1.99 2.49
N TRP A 47 16.25 -1.23 3.18
CA TRP A 47 15.99 -1.50 4.59
C TRP A 47 15.04 -2.70 4.73
N ARG A 48 15.42 -3.65 5.59
CA ARG A 48 14.86 -4.99 5.70
C ARG A 48 14.73 -5.34 7.17
N SER A 49 13.53 -5.67 7.63
CA SER A 49 13.33 -6.04 9.04
C SER A 49 12.02 -6.80 9.28
N TRP A 50 11.97 -7.63 10.33
CA TRP A 50 10.70 -8.03 10.92
C TRP A 50 10.40 -7.25 12.20
N ASN A 51 9.12 -6.95 12.43
CA ASN A 51 8.63 -6.06 13.50
C ASN A 51 9.43 -4.75 13.56
N GLY A 52 9.60 -4.09 12.40
CA GLY A 52 10.41 -2.88 12.28
C GLY A 52 10.03 -1.84 13.34
N GLY A 53 11.01 -1.45 14.16
CA GLY A 53 10.83 -0.42 15.19
C GLY A 53 10.79 1.00 14.59
N PRO A 54 10.50 2.02 15.42
CA PRO A 54 10.59 3.41 15.00
C PRO A 54 12.03 3.71 14.56
N SER A 55 12.20 4.00 13.28
CA SER A 55 13.49 4.32 12.68
C SER A 55 13.29 5.33 11.57
N ASP A 56 14.12 6.38 11.53
CA ASP A 56 14.12 7.31 10.41
C ASP A 56 14.36 6.59 9.08
N ALA A 57 15.02 5.44 9.10
CA ALA A 57 15.27 4.62 7.92
C ALA A 57 13.96 4.18 7.23
N ILE A 58 12.87 3.93 7.97
CA ILE A 58 11.58 3.50 7.38
C ILE A 58 10.92 4.62 6.55
N LEU A 59 11.27 5.88 6.86
CA LEU A 59 10.76 7.08 6.17
C LEU A 59 11.68 7.54 5.03
N ARG A 60 12.92 7.04 4.97
CA ARG A 60 13.85 7.36 3.88
C ARG A 60 13.33 6.79 2.55
N PRO A 61 13.57 7.49 1.42
CA PRO A 61 13.23 6.98 0.11
C PRO A 61 13.82 5.59 -0.19
N GLY A 62 13.27 4.94 -1.19
CA GLY A 62 13.68 3.61 -1.63
C GLY A 62 12.84 2.48 -1.02
N PRO A 63 13.11 1.24 -1.44
CA PRO A 63 12.34 0.10 -1.02
C PRO A 63 12.56 -0.26 0.46
N LYS A 64 11.54 -0.89 1.05
CA LYS A 64 11.48 -1.37 2.42
C LYS A 64 10.81 -2.74 2.39
N LEU A 65 11.47 -3.78 2.89
CA LEU A 65 10.90 -5.13 3.02
C LEU A 65 10.64 -5.40 4.50
N MET A 66 9.39 -5.75 4.82
CA MET A 66 8.92 -5.93 6.19
C MET A 66 8.14 -7.20 6.39
N PHE A 67 8.32 -7.79 7.57
CA PHE A 67 7.46 -8.86 8.08
C PHE A 67 6.92 -8.46 9.45
N PHE A 68 5.69 -8.84 9.75
CA PHE A 68 5.07 -8.60 11.06
C PHE A 68 4.49 -9.91 11.59
N GLY A 69 4.83 -10.24 12.83
CA GLY A 69 4.48 -11.52 13.46
C GLY A 69 5.39 -11.84 14.65
N GLU A 70 5.33 -13.08 15.11
CA GLU A 70 6.11 -13.59 16.24
C GLU A 70 7.00 -14.73 15.76
N LEU A 71 8.30 -14.61 15.95
CA LEU A 71 9.23 -15.70 15.64
C LEU A 71 9.32 -16.64 16.85
N GLU A 72 9.25 -17.95 16.59
CA GLU A 72 9.38 -18.97 17.62
C GLU A 72 10.68 -18.82 18.43
N GLY A 73 10.60 -19.02 19.75
CA GLY A 73 11.74 -18.86 20.67
C GLY A 73 12.09 -17.40 20.99
N CYS A 74 11.47 -16.40 20.35
CA CYS A 74 11.60 -15.01 20.75
C CYS A 74 10.57 -14.64 21.85
N PRO A 75 10.91 -13.71 22.76
CA PRO A 75 9.94 -13.12 23.67
C PRO A 75 8.75 -12.53 22.90
N THR A 76 7.56 -12.56 23.49
CA THR A 76 6.33 -12.04 22.89
C THR A 76 5.80 -10.82 23.65
N GLY A 77 4.87 -10.08 23.05
CA GLY A 77 4.25 -8.91 23.69
C GLY A 77 5.17 -7.68 23.78
N THR A 78 5.25 -7.04 24.96
CA THR A 78 6.03 -5.79 25.16
C THR A 78 7.54 -6.01 25.14
N GLU A 79 7.98 -7.23 25.39
CA GLU A 79 9.39 -7.64 25.31
C GLU A 79 9.74 -8.17 23.92
N ALA A 80 8.77 -8.22 22.99
CA ALA A 80 9.00 -8.73 21.66
C ALA A 80 10.08 -7.89 20.96
N PRO A 81 11.09 -8.54 20.35
CA PRO A 81 12.12 -7.80 19.66
C PRO A 81 11.52 -6.98 18.53
N GLN A 82 11.88 -5.70 18.50
CA GLN A 82 11.62 -4.85 17.35
C GLN A 82 12.89 -4.76 16.50
N GLY A 83 12.72 -4.58 15.20
CA GLY A 83 13.85 -4.39 14.30
C GLY A 83 14.66 -5.68 14.06
N GLY A 84 14.03 -6.85 14.09
CA GLY A 84 14.72 -8.11 13.87
C GLY A 84 15.23 -8.26 12.42
N PRO A 85 16.32 -9.02 12.20
CA PRO A 85 16.99 -9.10 10.90
C PRO A 85 16.25 -10.03 9.96
N LEU A 86 16.44 -9.80 8.66
CA LEU A 86 16.09 -10.79 7.64
C LEU A 86 17.37 -11.51 7.20
N ARG A 87 17.29 -12.82 7.04
CA ARG A 87 18.35 -13.62 6.46
C ARG A 87 18.10 -13.70 4.96
N GLN A 88 19.12 -13.34 4.18
CA GLN A 88 19.17 -13.66 2.76
C GLN A 88 19.87 -15.01 2.61
N THR A 89 19.28 -15.94 1.88
CA THR A 89 19.94 -17.23 1.59
C THR A 89 19.97 -17.49 0.09
N ASP A 90 21.00 -18.20 -0.35
CA ASP A 90 21.28 -18.46 -1.77
C ASP A 90 21.12 -19.95 -2.12
N ASP A 91 20.53 -20.74 -1.21
CA ASP A 91 20.56 -22.20 -1.17
C ASP A 91 20.03 -22.83 -2.47
N GLY A 92 20.93 -23.57 -3.13
CA GLY A 92 20.83 -24.08 -4.49
C GLY A 92 19.85 -25.23 -4.73
N GLY A 93 18.62 -25.16 -4.20
CA GLY A 93 17.59 -26.18 -4.48
C GLY A 93 16.13 -25.81 -4.17
N GLY A 94 15.89 -24.86 -3.26
CA GLY A 94 14.54 -24.48 -2.81
C GLY A 94 13.74 -23.64 -3.81
N TRP A 95 14.39 -23.09 -4.84
CA TRP A 95 13.81 -22.11 -5.76
C TRP A 95 12.57 -22.56 -6.53
N ARG A 96 12.45 -23.87 -6.83
CA ARG A 96 11.23 -24.43 -7.43
C ARG A 96 10.05 -24.33 -6.47
N ARG A 97 10.26 -24.66 -5.19
CA ARG A 97 9.22 -24.52 -4.17
C ARG A 97 8.86 -23.05 -4.00
N LEU A 98 9.84 -22.14 -3.96
CA LEU A 98 9.56 -20.69 -3.88
C LEU A 98 8.69 -20.20 -5.04
N ALA A 99 8.97 -20.67 -6.26
CA ALA A 99 8.17 -20.34 -7.44
C ALA A 99 6.74 -20.90 -7.37
N GLU A 100 6.54 -22.10 -6.81
CA GLU A 100 5.20 -22.65 -6.55
C GLU A 100 4.44 -21.82 -5.50
N LEU A 101 5.12 -21.42 -4.42
CA LEU A 101 4.51 -20.64 -3.34
C LEU A 101 4.10 -19.26 -3.83
N THR A 102 4.99 -18.55 -4.54
CA THR A 102 4.79 -17.14 -4.90
C THR A 102 4.22 -16.92 -6.31
N GLY A 103 4.32 -17.91 -7.20
CA GLY A 103 4.02 -17.76 -8.63
C GLY A 103 5.09 -16.98 -9.41
N LEU A 104 6.21 -16.61 -8.79
CA LEU A 104 7.31 -15.92 -9.44
C LEU A 104 8.37 -16.93 -9.92
N PRO A 105 8.70 -16.97 -11.22
CA PRO A 105 9.78 -17.82 -11.71
C PRO A 105 11.08 -17.58 -10.94
N PRO A 106 11.89 -18.62 -10.72
CA PRO A 106 13.06 -18.54 -9.85
C PRO A 106 14.17 -17.63 -10.39
N GLY A 107 14.21 -17.34 -11.69
CA GLY A 107 15.28 -16.57 -12.33
C GLY A 107 16.63 -17.30 -12.36
N ARG A 108 17.62 -16.68 -12.99
CA ARG A 108 19.01 -17.17 -13.00
C ARG A 108 19.66 -16.95 -11.62
N PRO A 109 20.70 -17.73 -11.26
CA PRO A 109 21.35 -17.62 -9.95
C PRO A 109 21.82 -16.21 -9.55
N ASP A 110 22.27 -15.41 -10.51
CA ASP A 110 22.73 -14.02 -10.35
C ASP A 110 21.58 -12.99 -10.29
N GLN A 111 20.36 -13.41 -10.60
CA GLN A 111 19.18 -12.55 -10.67
C GLN A 111 18.16 -12.83 -9.57
N ARG A 112 18.42 -13.82 -8.71
CA ARG A 112 17.46 -14.31 -7.74
C ARG A 112 17.91 -14.02 -6.33
N HIS A 113 17.00 -13.50 -5.53
CA HIS A 113 17.23 -13.22 -4.13
C HIS A 113 16.00 -13.66 -3.34
N HIS A 114 16.20 -14.09 -2.10
CA HIS A 114 15.07 -14.27 -1.20
C HIS A 114 15.45 -13.94 0.22
N TRP A 115 14.45 -13.55 1.01
CA TRP A 115 14.61 -13.11 2.38
C TRP A 115 13.55 -13.73 3.28
N GLU A 116 13.98 -14.15 4.47
CA GLU A 116 13.12 -14.73 5.51
C GLU A 116 13.37 -14.02 6.85
N PRO A 117 12.36 -13.91 7.73
CA PRO A 117 12.58 -13.52 9.12
C PRO A 117 13.59 -14.43 9.80
N ALA A 118 14.59 -13.83 10.44
CA ALA A 118 15.67 -14.54 11.11
C ALA A 118 15.72 -14.18 12.60
N PRO A 119 16.15 -15.11 13.46
CA PRO A 119 16.25 -14.87 14.90
C PRO A 119 17.23 -13.74 15.25
N LEU A 120 16.97 -13.09 16.38
CA LEU A 120 17.96 -12.26 17.07
C LEU A 120 18.71 -13.12 18.08
N PRO A 121 19.98 -13.51 17.83
CA PRO A 121 20.67 -14.54 18.62
C PRO A 121 20.80 -14.23 20.12
N ARG A 122 20.76 -12.94 20.50
CA ARG A 122 20.89 -12.50 21.88
C ARG A 122 19.56 -12.45 22.66
N VAL A 123 18.43 -12.44 21.94
CA VAL A 123 17.11 -12.19 22.54
C VAL A 123 16.22 -13.43 22.42
N CYS A 124 16.29 -14.14 21.31
CA CYS A 124 15.53 -15.36 21.08
C CYS A 124 16.28 -16.57 21.68
N ARG A 125 15.65 -17.29 22.62
CA ARG A 125 16.24 -18.42 23.35
C ARG A 125 15.71 -19.75 22.80
N GLY A 126 16.51 -20.81 22.85
CA GLY A 126 16.13 -22.17 22.41
C GLY A 126 16.76 -22.58 21.08
N ALA A 127 16.93 -23.90 20.89
CA ALA A 127 17.75 -24.51 19.85
C ALA A 127 17.37 -24.01 18.44
N ALA A 128 18.37 -23.41 17.77
CA ALA A 128 18.42 -23.12 16.35
C ALA A 128 17.06 -22.88 15.69
N THR A 129 16.63 -21.62 15.68
CA THR A 129 15.63 -21.08 14.75
C THR A 129 15.98 -21.35 13.27
N ASP A 130 17.21 -21.81 12.98
CA ASP A 130 17.66 -22.38 11.70
C ASP A 130 17.32 -23.87 11.50
N ALA A 131 16.99 -24.62 12.56
CA ALA A 131 16.79 -26.08 12.54
C ALA A 131 15.34 -26.53 12.82
N ALA A 132 14.44 -25.63 13.23
CA ALA A 132 13.03 -25.96 13.38
C ALA A 132 12.42 -26.30 11.99
N PRO A 133 11.93 -27.53 11.75
CA PRO A 133 11.26 -27.86 10.50
C PRO A 133 9.94 -27.09 10.40
N GLY A 134 9.69 -26.42 9.27
CA GLY A 134 8.43 -25.71 9.06
C GLY A 134 8.47 -24.70 7.92
N GLU A 135 7.30 -24.39 7.35
CA GLU A 135 7.18 -23.31 6.37
C GLU A 135 7.40 -21.94 7.04
N GLN A 136 7.83 -20.95 6.26
CA GLN A 136 8.20 -19.62 6.76
C GLN A 136 7.69 -18.53 5.82
N ALA A 137 7.35 -17.37 6.39
CA ALA A 137 7.11 -16.18 5.61
C ALA A 137 8.36 -15.80 4.82
N LEU A 138 8.22 -15.42 3.55
CA LEU A 138 9.36 -15.05 2.73
C LEU A 138 9.01 -14.04 1.66
N ALA A 139 10.05 -13.41 1.14
CA ALA A 139 10.00 -12.60 -0.06
C ALA A 139 11.01 -13.13 -1.07
N GLN A 140 10.60 -13.25 -2.32
CA GLN A 140 11.42 -13.69 -3.45
C GLN A 140 11.54 -12.55 -4.46
N LEU A 141 12.72 -12.27 -4.97
CA LEU A 141 12.95 -11.34 -6.06
C LEU A 141 13.58 -12.09 -7.23
N ASN A 142 13.06 -11.85 -8.42
CA ASN A 142 13.67 -12.21 -9.68
C ASN A 142 13.90 -10.91 -10.46
N THR A 143 15.16 -10.62 -10.78
CA THR A 143 15.56 -9.38 -11.47
C THR A 143 15.64 -9.53 -12.98
N ASP A 144 15.25 -10.68 -13.52
CA ASP A 144 15.11 -10.87 -14.96
C ASP A 144 14.11 -9.87 -15.56
N PRO A 145 14.45 -9.13 -16.62
CA PRO A 145 13.56 -8.11 -17.16
C PRO A 145 12.27 -8.67 -17.77
N ASP A 146 12.29 -9.92 -18.26
CA ASP A 146 11.15 -10.52 -18.98
C ASP A 146 10.25 -11.31 -18.01
N GLU A 147 10.84 -12.00 -17.04
CA GLU A 147 10.12 -12.87 -16.10
C GLU A 147 10.12 -12.39 -14.64
N GLY A 148 10.81 -11.28 -14.37
CA GLY A 148 11.06 -10.80 -13.02
C GLY A 148 9.86 -10.18 -12.32
N GLY A 149 10.11 -9.86 -11.07
CA GLY A 149 9.11 -9.35 -10.14
C GLY A 149 9.49 -9.65 -8.70
N LEU A 150 8.56 -9.37 -7.80
CA LEU A 150 8.67 -9.64 -6.38
C LEU A 150 7.53 -10.58 -5.96
N GLY A 151 7.87 -11.73 -5.41
CA GLY A 151 6.97 -12.66 -4.75
C GLY A 151 6.95 -12.44 -3.25
N LEU A 152 5.78 -12.55 -2.64
CA LEU A 152 5.58 -12.63 -1.20
C LEU A 152 4.86 -13.93 -0.87
N TYR A 153 5.25 -14.57 0.22
CA TYR A 153 4.52 -15.68 0.83
C TYR A 153 4.34 -15.41 2.31
N THR A 154 3.10 -15.46 2.77
CA THR A 154 2.70 -15.23 4.16
C THR A 154 1.95 -16.45 4.64
N VAL A 155 2.44 -17.09 5.70
CA VAL A 155 1.93 -18.36 6.21
C VAL A 155 1.98 -18.42 7.73
N THR A 156 0.88 -18.82 8.37
CA THR A 156 0.74 -19.01 9.82
C THR A 156 0.07 -20.36 10.11
N GLY A 157 0.39 -21.00 11.23
CA GLY A 157 -0.18 -22.28 11.66
C GLY A 157 0.78 -23.13 12.51
N PRO A 158 0.39 -24.37 12.87
CA PRO A 158 1.10 -25.21 13.85
C PRO A 158 2.51 -25.69 13.44
N GLN A 159 2.94 -25.44 12.20
CA GLN A 159 4.25 -25.84 11.65
C GLN A 159 4.94 -24.67 10.95
N THR A 160 4.77 -23.46 11.50
CA THR A 160 5.39 -22.24 10.97
C THR A 160 6.35 -21.64 12.00
N ARG A 161 7.54 -21.20 11.55
CA ARG A 161 8.55 -20.63 12.47
C ARG A 161 8.26 -19.16 12.77
N PHE A 162 7.61 -18.45 11.86
CA PHE A 162 7.13 -17.07 12.01
C PHE A 162 5.60 -17.09 12.01
N GLN A 163 5.02 -16.80 13.17
CA GLN A 163 3.61 -16.96 13.45
C GLN A 163 2.89 -15.61 13.49
N ALA A 164 1.57 -15.67 13.48
CA ALA A 164 0.73 -14.52 13.80
C ALA A 164 0.91 -14.08 15.25
N TYR A 165 0.69 -12.80 15.54
CA TYR A 165 0.67 -12.33 16.92
C TYR A 165 -0.38 -13.08 17.75
N GLY A 166 -0.07 -13.34 19.03
CA GLY A 166 -1.06 -13.88 19.97
C GLY A 166 -2.24 -12.93 20.25
N PRO A 167 -3.18 -13.33 21.14
CA PRO A 167 -4.38 -12.55 21.48
C PRO A 167 -4.11 -11.13 22.00
N GLY A 168 -2.94 -10.91 22.62
CA GLY A 168 -2.51 -9.58 23.05
C GLY A 168 -2.16 -8.64 21.91
N GLY A 169 -1.94 -9.16 20.70
CA GLY A 169 -1.50 -8.39 19.54
C GLY A 169 -0.11 -7.77 19.70
N GLN A 170 0.25 -6.95 18.74
CA GLN A 170 1.50 -6.21 18.69
C GLN A 170 1.65 -5.34 19.94
N GLY A 171 2.73 -5.57 20.71
CA GLY A 171 3.03 -4.80 21.92
C GLY A 171 1.96 -4.89 23.03
N ARG A 172 1.10 -5.93 23.03
CA ARG A 172 -0.01 -6.11 23.98
C ARG A 172 -1.13 -5.05 23.91
N THR A 173 -1.27 -4.36 22.78
CA THR A 173 -2.31 -3.32 22.59
C THR A 173 -3.61 -3.86 22.01
N GLY A 174 -3.67 -5.14 21.66
CA GLY A 174 -4.72 -5.76 20.86
C GLY A 174 -4.61 -5.47 19.36
N ALA A 175 -3.78 -4.50 18.95
CA ALA A 175 -3.51 -4.22 17.55
C ALA A 175 -2.90 -5.44 16.86
N ASN A 176 -3.34 -5.72 15.63
CA ASN A 176 -2.82 -6.83 14.82
C ASN A 176 -2.88 -8.21 15.50
N ALA A 177 -3.72 -8.38 16.54
CA ALA A 177 -3.92 -9.68 17.17
C ALA A 177 -4.32 -10.72 16.12
N HIS A 178 -3.67 -11.88 16.18
CA HIS A 178 -3.85 -12.99 15.25
C HIS A 178 -3.46 -12.70 13.80
N ILE A 179 -2.74 -11.61 13.52
CA ILE A 179 -2.26 -11.28 12.18
C ILE A 179 -0.76 -11.57 12.07
N GLN A 180 -0.40 -12.15 10.93
CA GLN A 180 0.95 -12.10 10.37
C GLN A 180 0.87 -11.36 9.03
N GLY A 181 1.92 -10.62 8.66
CA GLY A 181 1.98 -10.02 7.33
C GLY A 181 3.39 -9.91 6.76
N SER A 182 3.43 -9.82 5.43
CA SER A 182 4.63 -9.59 4.63
C SER A 182 4.36 -8.42 3.70
N PHE A 183 5.26 -7.43 3.67
CA PHE A 183 5.02 -6.16 2.99
C PHE A 183 6.28 -5.66 2.29
N VAL A 184 6.10 -5.12 1.08
CA VAL A 184 7.10 -4.28 0.44
C VAL A 184 6.56 -2.87 0.31
N HIS A 185 7.32 -1.86 0.72
CA HIS A 185 6.98 -0.46 0.53
C HIS A 185 8.05 0.23 -0.32
N PHE A 186 7.60 1.02 -1.29
CA PHE A 186 8.43 1.85 -2.14
C PHE A 186 8.26 3.30 -1.70
N ARG A 187 9.11 3.74 -0.76
CA ARG A 187 9.08 5.11 -0.22
C ARG A 187 9.62 6.09 -1.24
N GLN A 188 8.92 7.21 -1.42
CA GLN A 188 9.31 8.26 -2.35
C GLN A 188 10.03 9.40 -1.63
N ALA A 189 10.73 10.24 -2.38
CA ALA A 189 11.34 11.48 -1.87
C ALA A 189 10.28 12.56 -1.62
N TRP A 190 9.36 12.30 -0.68
CA TRP A 190 8.19 13.14 -0.37
C TRP A 190 8.55 14.52 0.18
N ASN A 191 9.75 14.69 0.73
CA ASN A 191 10.28 15.96 1.23
C ASN A 191 11.12 16.72 0.19
N SER A 192 11.22 16.22 -1.04
CA SER A 192 11.93 16.88 -2.15
C SER A 192 11.01 17.84 -2.91
N GLU A 193 11.59 18.87 -3.51
CA GLU A 193 10.87 19.73 -4.47
C GLU A 193 10.34 18.93 -5.67
N GLN A 194 11.07 17.87 -6.04
CA GLN A 194 10.72 16.93 -7.12
C GLN A 194 9.73 15.83 -6.68
N ALA A 195 9.15 15.92 -5.48
CA ALA A 195 8.17 14.95 -5.02
C ALA A 195 7.00 14.81 -6.00
N PHE A 196 6.58 13.57 -6.25
CA PHE A 196 5.45 13.29 -7.12
C PHE A 196 4.15 13.84 -6.53
N ARG A 197 3.51 14.76 -7.25
CA ARG A 197 2.25 15.42 -6.86
C ARG A 197 1.12 14.91 -7.76
N PRO A 198 0.38 13.89 -7.35
CA PRO A 198 -0.59 13.22 -8.21
C PRO A 198 -1.71 14.11 -8.72
N TRP A 199 -2.03 15.20 -8.00
CA TRP A 199 -3.11 16.12 -8.36
C TRP A 199 -2.64 17.53 -8.74
N ALA A 200 -1.35 17.72 -9.08
CA ALA A 200 -0.82 19.04 -9.42
C ALA A 200 -1.47 19.72 -10.65
N GLY A 201 -2.26 18.98 -11.45
CA GLY A 201 -3.05 19.52 -12.54
C GLY A 201 -4.34 20.23 -12.10
N GLY A 202 -4.72 20.16 -10.81
CA GLY A 202 -5.87 20.85 -10.24
C GLY A 202 -6.94 19.92 -9.64
N PRO A 203 -8.07 20.49 -9.18
CA PRO A 203 -9.10 19.74 -8.42
C PRO A 203 -9.77 18.58 -9.18
N GLU A 204 -9.80 18.63 -10.51
CA GLU A 204 -10.34 17.54 -11.35
C GLU A 204 -9.30 16.48 -11.73
N SER A 205 -8.02 16.71 -11.42
CA SER A 205 -6.96 15.74 -11.71
C SER A 205 -7.19 14.43 -10.98
N GLU A 206 -6.60 13.37 -11.52
CA GLU A 206 -6.63 12.05 -10.93
C GLU A 206 -5.26 11.46 -10.74
N LEU A 207 -5.14 10.75 -9.63
CA LEU A 207 -4.12 9.76 -9.43
C LEU A 207 -4.57 8.47 -10.11
N GLN A 208 -3.72 7.88 -10.94
CA GLN A 208 -3.85 6.51 -11.43
C GLN A 208 -2.81 5.63 -10.75
N LEU A 209 -3.23 4.50 -10.21
CA LEU A 209 -2.36 3.46 -9.70
C LEU A 209 -2.61 2.19 -10.50
N ARG A 210 -1.59 1.74 -11.26
CA ARG A 210 -1.66 0.55 -12.08
C ARG A 210 -0.70 -0.50 -11.55
N SER A 211 -1.15 -1.75 -11.45
CA SER A 211 -0.28 -2.86 -11.06
C SER A 211 -0.60 -4.15 -11.81
N ARG A 212 0.42 -4.98 -12.05
CA ARG A 212 0.28 -6.34 -12.58
C ARG A 212 0.67 -7.33 -11.49
N GLN A 213 -0.30 -8.15 -11.05
CA GLN A 213 -0.15 -9.05 -9.90
C GLN A 213 -0.68 -10.47 -10.20
N GLY A 214 -0.25 -11.42 -9.38
CA GLY A 214 -0.79 -12.77 -9.30
C GLY A 214 -0.94 -13.24 -7.85
N VAL A 215 -1.69 -14.32 -7.67
CA VAL A 215 -1.76 -15.15 -6.45
C VAL A 215 -1.71 -16.59 -6.92
N ALA A 216 -0.61 -17.28 -6.61
CA ALA A 216 -0.42 -18.69 -6.99
C ALA A 216 -0.94 -19.64 -5.91
N GLN A 217 -0.76 -19.28 -4.65
CA GLN A 217 -1.16 -20.11 -3.52
C GLN A 217 -2.15 -19.39 -2.64
N VAL A 218 -3.15 -20.16 -2.21
CA VAL A 218 -4.05 -19.76 -1.15
C VAL A 218 -4.47 -20.95 -0.31
N GLN A 219 -4.49 -20.73 1.00
CA GLN A 219 -5.07 -21.64 1.96
C GLN A 219 -5.73 -20.80 3.05
N ALA A 220 -7.04 -20.91 3.15
CA ALA A 220 -7.79 -20.53 4.33
C ALA A 220 -8.54 -21.81 4.71
N GLY A 221 -8.31 -22.33 5.91
CA GLY A 221 -8.82 -23.64 6.34
C GLY A 221 -10.35 -23.75 6.32
N SER A 222 -10.86 -24.83 6.89
CA SER A 222 -12.27 -25.23 6.71
C SER A 222 -13.22 -24.67 7.78
N ALA A 223 -12.67 -24.07 8.84
CA ALA A 223 -13.40 -23.61 10.00
C ALA A 223 -14.48 -22.58 9.66
N ARG A 224 -15.69 -22.81 10.20
CA ARG A 224 -16.89 -21.98 9.97
C ARG A 224 -17.33 -21.17 11.18
N THR A 225 -16.62 -21.27 12.30
CA THR A 225 -16.94 -20.54 13.53
C THR A 225 -16.10 -19.27 13.65
N PRO A 226 -16.59 -18.21 14.33
CA PRO A 226 -15.81 -17.00 14.60
C PRO A 226 -14.50 -17.25 15.38
N GLU A 227 -14.45 -18.30 16.20
CA GLU A 227 -13.25 -18.71 16.93
C GLU A 227 -12.23 -19.42 16.04
N GLY A 228 -12.72 -20.01 14.95
CA GLY A 228 -11.93 -20.70 13.93
C GLY A 228 -11.62 -19.86 12.69
N GLU A 229 -11.92 -18.55 12.71
CA GLU A 229 -11.79 -17.73 11.51
C GLU A 229 -10.34 -17.68 11.00
N LEU A 230 -10.19 -18.04 9.72
CA LEU A 230 -8.95 -17.93 8.97
C LEU A 230 -9.22 -17.01 7.78
N GLN A 231 -8.38 -16.01 7.58
CA GLN A 231 -8.50 -15.12 6.44
C GLN A 231 -7.11 -14.79 5.91
N VAL A 232 -6.95 -14.81 4.60
CA VAL A 232 -5.75 -14.31 3.95
C VAL A 232 -6.12 -13.28 2.90
N LYS A 233 -5.26 -12.28 2.70
CA LYS A 233 -5.48 -11.25 1.69
C LYS A 233 -4.17 -10.77 1.09
N GLN A 234 -4.26 -10.32 -0.15
CA GLN A 234 -3.24 -9.53 -0.84
C GLN A 234 -3.80 -8.14 -1.10
N GLN A 235 -2.99 -7.13 -0.85
CA GLN A 235 -3.38 -5.73 -0.94
C GLN A 235 -2.35 -4.94 -1.73
N LEU A 236 -2.85 -4.01 -2.54
CA LEU A 236 -2.09 -2.92 -3.10
C LEU A 236 -2.34 -1.68 -2.24
N GLY A 237 -1.28 -0.98 -1.84
CA GLY A 237 -1.41 0.19 -1.01
C GLY A 237 -0.72 1.42 -1.56
N MET A 238 -1.20 2.57 -1.10
CA MET A 238 -0.66 3.88 -1.42
C MET A 238 -0.82 4.78 -0.22
N THR A 239 0.17 5.62 0.07
CA THR A 239 0.06 6.66 1.10
C THR A 239 0.39 8.00 0.47
N VAL A 240 -0.47 8.98 0.70
CA VAL A 240 -0.22 10.39 0.37
C VAL A 240 -0.03 11.18 1.65
N ILE A 241 0.77 12.23 1.58
CA ILE A 241 1.12 13.09 2.70
C ILE A 241 0.99 14.55 2.31
N ASN A 242 0.56 15.39 3.24
CA ASN A 242 0.72 16.85 3.18
C ASN A 242 1.98 17.23 3.98
N PRO A 243 3.11 17.54 3.31
CA PRO A 243 4.37 17.83 4.00
C PRO A 243 4.29 19.11 4.85
N ARG A 244 3.46 20.09 4.45
CA ARG A 244 3.27 21.32 5.21
C ARG A 244 2.54 21.03 6.53
N CYS A 245 1.47 20.24 6.48
CA CYS A 245 0.81 19.74 7.69
C CYS A 245 1.82 19.08 8.63
N LEU A 246 2.67 18.19 8.11
CA LEU A 246 3.64 17.45 8.94
C LEU A 246 4.64 18.40 9.60
N ARG A 247 5.19 19.37 8.86
CA ARG A 247 6.16 20.35 9.41
C ARG A 247 5.55 21.26 10.46
N GLU A 248 4.29 21.64 10.30
CA GLU A 248 3.57 22.50 11.24
C GLU A 248 2.92 21.72 12.40
N ASN A 249 3.08 20.40 12.45
CA ASN A 249 2.53 19.59 13.51
C ASN A 249 3.30 19.85 14.82
N ARG A 250 2.65 20.54 15.76
CA ARG A 250 3.26 20.93 17.04
C ARG A 250 3.22 19.78 18.05
N PRO A 251 4.16 19.72 19.01
CA PRO A 251 4.06 18.80 20.15
C PRO A 251 2.69 18.94 20.84
N GLY A 252 2.00 17.82 21.03
CA GLY A 252 0.65 17.77 21.63
C GLY A 252 -0.51 17.95 20.64
N GLN A 253 -0.27 18.38 19.40
CA GLN A 253 -1.25 18.38 18.33
C GLN A 253 -1.01 17.16 17.44
N LYS A 254 -1.97 16.22 17.38
CA LYS A 254 -1.90 15.07 16.48
C LYS A 254 -2.72 15.36 15.22
N ARG A 255 -2.08 15.96 14.22
CA ARG A 255 -2.70 16.15 12.89
C ARG A 255 -2.60 14.88 12.05
N LEU A 256 -3.60 14.68 11.20
CA LEU A 256 -3.76 13.57 10.28
C LEU A 256 -3.08 13.87 8.95
N CYS A 257 -1.79 14.20 8.94
CA CYS A 257 -1.11 14.70 7.74
C CYS A 257 -0.95 13.68 6.59
N GLN A 258 -1.39 12.44 6.80
CA GLN A 258 -1.24 11.32 5.88
C GLN A 258 -2.58 10.60 5.70
N ILE A 259 -2.81 10.05 4.52
CA ILE A 259 -3.92 9.13 4.26
C ILE A 259 -3.37 7.93 3.49
N GLN A 260 -3.66 6.74 4.00
CA GLN A 260 -3.33 5.49 3.33
C GLN A 260 -4.56 4.92 2.62
N TYR A 261 -4.38 4.44 1.41
CA TYR A 261 -5.33 3.63 0.66
C TYR A 261 -4.83 2.19 0.64
N LEU A 262 -5.72 1.23 0.94
CA LEU A 262 -5.47 -0.22 0.91
C LEU A 262 -6.53 -0.90 0.04
N PHE A 263 -6.15 -1.23 -1.18
CA PHE A 263 -6.98 -1.88 -2.18
C PHE A 263 -6.78 -3.39 -2.11
N ASN A 264 -7.80 -4.14 -1.70
CA ASN A 264 -7.73 -5.59 -1.62
C ASN A 264 -7.74 -6.20 -3.02
N THR A 265 -6.62 -6.73 -3.50
CA THR A 265 -6.56 -7.38 -4.82
C THR A 265 -6.97 -8.85 -4.73
N ALA A 266 -6.77 -9.49 -3.58
CA ALA A 266 -7.26 -10.83 -3.30
C ALA A 266 -7.71 -10.97 -1.84
N VAL A 267 -8.81 -11.67 -1.58
CA VAL A 267 -9.26 -12.01 -0.21
C VAL A 267 -9.91 -13.39 -0.19
N TYR A 268 -9.56 -14.18 0.82
CA TYR A 268 -10.07 -15.50 1.08
C TYR A 268 -10.33 -15.68 2.55
N ARG A 269 -11.45 -16.31 2.90
CA ARG A 269 -11.85 -16.52 4.27
C ARG A 269 -12.50 -17.89 4.41
N SER A 270 -12.18 -18.58 5.49
CA SER A 270 -12.78 -19.86 5.80
C SER A 270 -14.30 -19.74 5.89
N GLY A 271 -15.00 -20.70 5.28
CA GLY A 271 -16.47 -20.72 5.25
C GLY A 271 -17.15 -19.72 4.32
N VAL A 272 -16.42 -18.89 3.56
CA VAL A 272 -16.99 -17.95 2.59
C VAL A 272 -16.85 -18.50 1.17
N SER A 273 -17.99 -18.86 0.56
CA SER A 273 -18.06 -19.26 -0.86
C SER A 273 -18.74 -18.23 -1.76
N ASP A 274 -19.58 -17.36 -1.19
CA ASP A 274 -20.30 -16.31 -1.92
C ASP A 274 -19.94 -14.93 -1.35
N TRP A 275 -18.98 -14.26 -2.00
CA TRP A 275 -18.50 -12.95 -1.59
C TRP A 275 -19.51 -11.83 -1.81
N SER A 276 -20.50 -12.03 -2.69
CA SER A 276 -21.57 -11.05 -2.95
C SER A 276 -22.43 -10.78 -1.71
N ARG A 277 -22.50 -11.76 -0.78
CA ARG A 277 -23.26 -11.68 0.46
C ARG A 277 -22.46 -11.13 1.65
N VAL A 278 -21.15 -10.92 1.50
CA VAL A 278 -20.27 -10.48 2.59
C VAL A 278 -20.34 -8.97 2.71
N ALA A 279 -21.27 -8.47 3.53
CA ALA A 279 -21.61 -7.04 3.62
C ALA A 279 -20.39 -6.11 3.82
N TRP A 280 -19.46 -6.48 4.71
CA TRP A 280 -18.26 -5.66 4.97
C TRP A 280 -17.29 -5.62 3.78
N PHE A 281 -17.34 -6.63 2.90
CA PHE A 281 -16.49 -6.70 1.72
C PHE A 281 -17.12 -6.01 0.50
N GLN A 282 -18.44 -5.84 0.47
CA GLN A 282 -19.14 -5.21 -0.66
C GLN A 282 -18.89 -3.69 -0.79
N GLN A 283 -18.26 -3.07 0.21
CA GLN A 283 -18.11 -1.63 0.28
C GLN A 283 -16.71 -1.25 0.76
N ALA A 284 -16.25 -0.07 0.35
CA ALA A 284 -15.06 0.51 0.94
C ALA A 284 -15.41 1.16 2.28
N SER A 285 -14.40 1.30 3.12
CA SER A 285 -14.54 1.90 4.44
C SER A 285 -13.36 2.80 4.71
N VAL A 286 -13.64 3.92 5.33
CA VAL A 286 -12.63 4.74 6.01
C VAL A 286 -12.45 4.23 7.44
N MET A 287 -11.27 4.32 8.03
CA MET A 287 -11.04 4.09 9.45
C MET A 287 -9.80 4.87 9.90
N THR A 288 -9.56 4.94 11.21
CA THR A 288 -8.27 5.35 11.76
C THR A 288 -7.63 4.13 12.39
N ASP A 289 -6.39 3.82 12.01
CA ASP A 289 -5.66 2.68 12.54
C ASP A 289 -4.95 3.07 13.85
N PRO A 290 -5.42 2.61 15.02
CA PRO A 290 -4.79 2.93 16.30
C PRO A 290 -3.37 2.38 16.41
N ALA A 291 -3.05 1.26 15.74
CA ALA A 291 -1.72 0.66 15.75
C ALA A 291 -0.67 1.57 15.11
N GLN A 292 -1.10 2.39 14.16
CA GLN A 292 -0.29 3.33 13.41
C GLN A 292 -0.53 4.78 13.87
N GLY A 293 -0.85 4.98 15.16
CA GLY A 293 -1.02 6.30 15.74
C GLY A 293 -2.29 7.03 15.26
N ALA A 294 -3.36 6.28 15.03
CA ALA A 294 -4.62 6.75 14.43
C ALA A 294 -4.46 7.24 12.98
N MET A 295 -3.52 6.68 12.22
CA MET A 295 -3.36 6.99 10.80
C MET A 295 -4.68 6.73 10.06
N PRO A 296 -5.19 7.68 9.26
CA PRO A 296 -6.36 7.45 8.44
C PRO A 296 -6.10 6.45 7.31
N VAL A 297 -7.01 5.52 7.16
CA VAL A 297 -6.97 4.44 6.17
C VAL A 297 -8.28 4.37 5.41
N VAL A 298 -8.20 4.46 4.09
CA VAL A 298 -9.26 4.09 3.14
C VAL A 298 -8.98 2.67 2.71
N ARG A 299 -9.89 1.72 2.96
CA ARG A 299 -9.68 0.31 2.60
C ARG A 299 -10.92 -0.28 1.95
N GLY A 300 -10.76 -1.26 1.06
CA GLY A 300 -11.90 -1.98 0.49
C GLY A 300 -11.54 -2.88 -0.68
N PRO A 301 -12.54 -3.52 -1.29
CA PRO A 301 -12.37 -4.28 -2.52
C PRO A 301 -12.03 -3.39 -3.72
N VAL A 302 -11.35 -3.95 -4.71
CA VAL A 302 -11.33 -3.40 -6.06
C VAL A 302 -12.60 -3.86 -6.77
N GLY A 303 -13.44 -2.92 -7.19
CA GLY A 303 -14.63 -3.24 -7.98
C GLY A 303 -14.30 -3.59 -9.43
N GLU A 304 -15.32 -4.04 -10.17
CA GLU A 304 -15.26 -4.16 -11.63
C GLU A 304 -14.90 -2.82 -12.29
N ALA A 305 -14.36 -2.88 -13.52
CA ALA A 305 -14.06 -1.69 -14.29
C ALA A 305 -15.27 -0.73 -14.39
N GLY A 306 -15.01 0.57 -14.22
CA GLY A 306 -16.02 1.63 -14.16
C GLY A 306 -16.75 1.75 -12.81
N ARG A 307 -16.54 0.84 -11.84
CA ARG A 307 -17.20 0.92 -10.53
C ARG A 307 -16.50 1.89 -9.59
N VAL A 308 -17.32 2.74 -8.97
CA VAL A 308 -16.91 3.63 -7.89
C VAL A 308 -17.08 2.90 -6.55
N ALA A 309 -16.02 2.86 -5.76
CA ALA A 309 -16.06 2.42 -4.38
C ALA A 309 -16.56 3.56 -3.49
N LEU A 310 -17.62 3.29 -2.74
CA LEU A 310 -18.25 4.24 -1.83
C LEU A 310 -17.93 3.86 -0.38
N ASP A 311 -17.79 4.87 0.49
CA ASP A 311 -17.73 4.65 1.93
C ASP A 311 -19.04 4.02 2.41
N ALA A 312 -18.92 2.98 3.23
CA ALA A 312 -20.07 2.15 3.60
C ALA A 312 -21.19 2.92 4.30
N ALA A 313 -20.82 3.89 5.16
CA ALA A 313 -21.78 4.65 5.95
C ALA A 313 -22.24 5.93 5.24
N SER A 314 -21.28 6.76 4.78
CA SER A 314 -21.59 8.08 4.22
C SER A 314 -21.97 8.06 2.74
N ARG A 315 -21.71 6.95 2.04
CA ARG A 315 -21.91 6.80 0.59
C ARG A 315 -21.09 7.75 -0.27
N LEU A 316 -20.12 8.46 0.31
CA LEU A 316 -19.22 9.33 -0.44
C LEU A 316 -18.23 8.50 -1.28
N PRO A 317 -17.85 8.97 -2.49
CA PRO A 317 -16.89 8.28 -3.34
C PRO A 317 -15.48 8.33 -2.75
N LEU A 318 -14.78 7.18 -2.80
CA LEU A 318 -13.44 7.04 -2.25
C LEU A 318 -12.39 6.76 -3.33
N TYR A 319 -12.74 5.96 -4.34
CA TYR A 319 -11.92 5.67 -5.52
C TYR A 319 -12.78 4.96 -6.59
N ARG A 320 -12.23 4.77 -7.79
CA ARG A 320 -12.85 3.95 -8.85
C ARG A 320 -11.85 2.93 -9.39
N SER A 321 -12.37 1.85 -9.95
CA SER A 321 -11.59 0.83 -10.66
C SER A 321 -11.77 0.99 -12.16
N GLU A 322 -10.72 0.79 -12.93
CA GLU A 322 -10.72 0.70 -14.41
C GLU A 322 -10.05 -0.61 -14.89
N GLY A 323 -9.74 -1.53 -13.97
CA GLY A 323 -9.05 -2.79 -14.24
C GLY A 323 -9.78 -4.00 -13.68
N ALA A 324 -9.03 -5.04 -13.34
CA ALA A 324 -9.56 -6.25 -12.73
C ALA A 324 -10.16 -5.97 -11.34
N ALA A 325 -11.27 -6.64 -11.02
CA ALA A 325 -11.84 -6.66 -9.67
C ALA A 325 -11.02 -7.52 -8.71
N SER A 326 -11.27 -7.37 -7.40
CA SER A 326 -10.76 -8.27 -6.36
C SER A 326 -11.03 -9.73 -6.71
N GLN A 327 -10.05 -10.59 -6.45
CA GLN A 327 -10.14 -12.02 -6.73
C GLN A 327 -10.35 -12.84 -5.44
N HIS A 328 -11.02 -13.98 -5.60
CA HIS A 328 -11.37 -14.91 -4.53
C HIS A 328 -10.92 -16.34 -4.84
N GLN A 329 -10.05 -16.49 -5.83
CA GLN A 329 -9.42 -17.72 -6.31
C GLN A 329 -8.05 -17.38 -6.91
N PRO A 330 -7.07 -18.30 -6.91
CA PRO A 330 -5.76 -18.06 -7.49
C PRO A 330 -5.86 -17.48 -8.91
N PHE A 331 -4.94 -16.59 -9.26
CA PHE A 331 -4.93 -15.89 -10.54
C PHE A 331 -3.51 -15.54 -10.97
N ALA A 332 -3.31 -15.39 -12.27
CA ALA A 332 -2.05 -14.94 -12.84
C ALA A 332 -2.27 -13.64 -13.63
N ASP A 333 -1.25 -12.76 -13.59
CA ASP A 333 -1.11 -11.58 -14.45
C ASP A 333 -2.35 -10.69 -14.59
N ARG A 334 -3.10 -10.50 -13.50
CA ARG A 334 -4.21 -9.54 -13.47
C ARG A 334 -3.66 -8.13 -13.36
N VAL A 335 -4.24 -7.24 -14.17
CA VAL A 335 -3.94 -5.81 -14.13
C VAL A 335 -5.02 -5.11 -13.32
N PHE A 336 -4.63 -4.55 -12.18
CA PHE A 336 -5.48 -3.67 -11.38
C PHE A 336 -5.17 -2.22 -11.74
N ASP A 337 -6.21 -1.42 -11.98
CA ASP A 337 -6.10 0.01 -12.30
C ASP A 337 -7.08 0.78 -11.42
N LEU A 338 -6.53 1.60 -10.51
CA LEU A 338 -7.28 2.33 -9.50
C LEU A 338 -7.13 3.82 -9.76
N ARG A 339 -8.24 4.57 -9.69
CA ARG A 339 -8.23 6.03 -9.80
C ARG A 339 -8.73 6.68 -8.53
N VAL A 340 -8.02 7.72 -8.11
CA VAL A 340 -8.42 8.58 -6.98
C VAL A 340 -8.43 10.02 -7.47
N ARG A 341 -9.62 10.62 -7.59
CA ARG A 341 -9.73 12.07 -7.87
C ARG A 341 -9.35 12.85 -6.63
N PHE A 342 -8.89 14.08 -6.82
CA PHE A 342 -8.63 14.94 -5.65
C PHE A 342 -9.89 15.13 -4.78
N ARG A 343 -11.07 15.29 -5.40
CA ARG A 343 -12.35 15.30 -4.65
C ARG A 343 -12.65 14.04 -3.85
N ASP A 344 -12.16 12.87 -4.27
CA ASP A 344 -12.35 11.61 -3.54
C ASP A 344 -11.43 11.56 -2.30
N LEU A 345 -10.25 12.19 -2.37
CA LEU A 345 -9.41 12.45 -1.19
C LEU A 345 -10.11 13.38 -0.20
N LEU A 346 -10.71 14.48 -0.68
CA LEU A 346 -11.48 15.41 0.18
C LEU A 346 -12.69 14.73 0.81
N ALA A 347 -13.36 13.86 0.06
CA ALA A 347 -14.44 13.02 0.58
C ALA A 347 -13.94 12.11 1.70
N ALA A 348 -12.82 11.41 1.50
CA ALA A 348 -12.21 10.58 2.55
C ALA A 348 -11.89 11.40 3.82
N GLN A 349 -11.28 12.58 3.68
CA GLN A 349 -11.00 13.50 4.80
C GLN A 349 -12.26 13.87 5.58
N ARG A 350 -13.36 14.21 4.87
CA ARG A 350 -14.65 14.51 5.51
C ARG A 350 -15.22 13.32 6.26
N VAL A 351 -15.11 12.11 5.71
CA VAL A 351 -15.54 10.90 6.43
C VAL A 351 -14.69 10.67 7.69
N ILE A 352 -13.37 10.86 7.61
CA ILE A 352 -12.44 10.71 8.74
C ILE A 352 -12.82 11.65 9.87
N VAL A 353 -12.90 12.96 9.59
CA VAL A 353 -13.23 13.98 10.60
C VAL A 353 -14.66 13.83 11.09
N GLY A 354 -15.60 13.51 10.20
CA GLY A 354 -17.00 13.27 10.56
C GLY A 354 -17.15 12.15 11.58
N ARG A 355 -16.40 11.05 11.41
CA ARG A 355 -16.39 9.95 12.39
C ARG A 355 -15.75 10.35 13.72
N GLN A 356 -14.64 11.09 13.70
CA GLN A 356 -13.99 11.57 14.92
C GLN A 356 -14.89 12.53 15.71
N LEU A 357 -15.60 13.42 15.02
CA LEU A 357 -16.49 14.41 15.63
C LEU A 357 -17.93 13.93 15.80
N LYS A 358 -18.25 12.70 15.35
CA LYS A 358 -19.61 12.13 15.33
C LYS A 358 -20.63 13.03 14.60
N ARG A 359 -20.23 13.59 13.46
CA ARG A 359 -21.03 14.49 12.61
C ARG A 359 -21.08 13.98 11.17
N ALA A 360 -22.17 14.28 10.48
CA ALA A 360 -22.31 13.94 9.08
C ALA A 360 -21.27 14.70 8.22
N PRO A 361 -20.59 14.04 7.25
CA PRO A 361 -19.53 14.64 6.43
C PRO A 361 -19.89 15.96 5.73
N GLU A 362 -21.15 16.13 5.35
CA GLU A 362 -21.72 17.32 4.70
C GLU A 362 -21.83 18.53 5.64
N ASN A 363 -21.93 18.29 6.95
CA ASN A 363 -22.10 19.33 7.96
C ASN A 363 -20.76 19.86 8.51
N LEU A 364 -19.63 19.31 8.07
CA LEU A 364 -18.32 19.73 8.52
C LEU A 364 -17.93 21.06 7.90
N ARG A 365 -17.40 21.95 8.74
CA ARG A 365 -16.84 23.24 8.33
C ARG A 365 -15.38 23.09 7.90
N ALA A 366 -14.90 24.03 7.09
CA ALA A 366 -13.53 24.00 6.58
C ALA A 366 -12.48 24.07 7.70
N GLU A 367 -12.76 24.82 8.77
CA GLU A 367 -11.88 24.98 9.92
C GLU A 367 -11.70 23.66 10.69
N GLU A 368 -12.72 22.80 10.69
CA GLU A 368 -12.66 21.49 11.34
C GLU A 368 -11.77 20.51 10.54
N LEU A 369 -11.80 20.61 9.21
CA LEU A 369 -10.92 19.84 8.34
C LEU A 369 -9.48 20.35 8.44
N GLU A 370 -9.28 21.67 8.46
CA GLU A 370 -7.96 22.29 8.64
C GLU A 370 -7.35 21.98 10.01
N ALA A 371 -8.15 21.95 11.08
CA ALA A 371 -7.67 21.58 12.42
C ALA A 371 -7.07 20.16 12.46
N GLN A 372 -7.59 19.24 11.64
CA GLN A 372 -7.13 17.85 11.55
C GLN A 372 -6.04 17.66 10.50
N PHE A 373 -6.20 18.21 9.30
CA PHE A 373 -5.31 17.98 8.15
C PHE A 373 -4.29 19.09 7.90
N GLY A 374 -4.28 20.13 8.73
CA GLY A 374 -3.38 21.28 8.60
C GLY A 374 -3.75 22.21 7.45
N PRO A 375 -2.93 23.25 7.20
CA PRO A 375 -3.14 24.17 6.10
C PRO A 375 -3.02 23.46 4.75
N ASP A 376 -3.63 24.07 3.74
CA ASP A 376 -3.63 23.57 2.36
C ASP A 376 -4.21 22.15 2.22
N TRP A 377 -4.98 21.66 3.20
CA TRP A 377 -5.62 20.34 3.15
C TRP A 377 -6.47 20.14 1.90
N ASN A 378 -7.04 21.23 1.37
CA ASN A 378 -7.88 21.29 0.18
C ASN A 378 -7.15 21.74 -1.09
N ARG A 379 -5.81 21.86 -1.08
CA ARG A 379 -5.03 22.23 -2.27
C ARG A 379 -4.43 21.00 -2.96
N PRO A 380 -4.74 20.75 -4.24
CA PRO A 380 -4.23 19.57 -4.97
C PRO A 380 -2.70 19.40 -4.93
N GLU A 381 -1.96 20.49 -5.04
CA GLU A 381 -0.49 20.53 -5.09
C GLU A 381 0.19 20.34 -3.73
N ALA A 382 -0.55 20.45 -2.63
CA ALA A 382 -0.01 20.26 -1.27
C ALA A 382 0.19 18.78 -0.93
N TRP A 383 -0.47 17.88 -1.65
CA TRP A 383 -0.41 16.45 -1.42
C TRP A 383 0.61 15.78 -2.34
N VAL A 384 1.53 15.04 -1.73
CA VAL A 384 2.58 14.29 -2.43
C VAL A 384 2.46 12.81 -2.14
N LEU A 385 2.94 11.97 -3.06
CA LEU A 385 3.08 10.54 -2.82
C LEU A 385 4.17 10.30 -1.76
N LEU A 386 3.81 9.60 -0.68
CA LEU A 386 4.76 9.12 0.33
C LEU A 386 5.27 7.72 -0.02
N SER A 387 4.38 6.82 -0.40
CA SER A 387 4.75 5.45 -0.74
C SER A 387 3.70 4.72 -1.54
N LEU A 388 4.15 3.74 -2.32
CA LEU A 388 3.31 2.63 -2.78
C LEU A 388 3.74 1.34 -2.08
N ASN A 389 2.87 0.36 -1.96
CA ASN A 389 3.21 -0.92 -1.35
C ASN A 389 2.40 -2.08 -1.93
N MET A 390 2.95 -3.28 -1.79
CA MET A 390 2.22 -4.54 -1.88
C MET A 390 2.34 -5.22 -0.52
N GLY A 391 1.23 -5.73 -0.01
CA GLY A 391 1.18 -6.42 1.26
C GLY A 391 0.38 -7.71 1.16
N GLN A 392 0.72 -8.66 2.01
CA GLN A 392 -0.06 -9.84 2.31
C GLN A 392 -0.28 -9.93 3.81
N GLU A 393 -1.47 -10.33 4.21
CA GLU A 393 -1.80 -10.61 5.60
C GLU A 393 -2.49 -11.97 5.72
N ALA A 394 -2.14 -12.69 6.77
CA ALA A 394 -2.81 -13.90 7.20
C ALA A 394 -3.32 -13.70 8.64
N TYR A 395 -4.65 -13.73 8.79
CA TYR A 395 -5.35 -13.78 10.06
C TYR A 395 -5.61 -15.23 10.45
N ASN A 396 -5.14 -15.63 11.63
CA ASN A 396 -5.31 -16.98 12.16
C ASN A 396 -5.55 -16.94 13.66
N ARG A 397 -6.82 -16.91 14.05
CA ARG A 397 -7.21 -16.91 15.47
C ARG A 397 -7.02 -18.26 16.14
N ALA A 398 -7.26 -19.33 15.38
CA ALA A 398 -7.27 -20.69 15.91
C ALA A 398 -5.87 -21.23 16.22
N GLY A 399 -4.86 -20.85 15.42
CA GLY A 399 -3.48 -21.35 15.50
C GLY A 399 -3.30 -22.85 15.19
N ARG A 400 -4.41 -23.58 14.94
CA ARG A 400 -4.42 -25.05 14.73
C ARG A 400 -4.49 -25.46 13.26
N GLU A 401 -4.95 -24.56 12.40
CA GLU A 401 -5.02 -24.75 10.95
C GLU A 401 -4.06 -23.77 10.28
N THR A 402 -3.62 -24.11 9.07
CA THR A 402 -2.77 -23.23 8.27
C THR A 402 -3.61 -22.19 7.53
N ALA A 403 -3.16 -20.92 7.60
CA ALA A 403 -3.60 -19.87 6.70
C ALA A 403 -2.39 -19.37 5.92
N ALA A 404 -2.46 -19.46 4.59
CA ALA A 404 -1.35 -19.13 3.70
C ALA A 404 -1.83 -18.36 2.46
N ILE A 405 -1.04 -17.40 2.01
CA ILE A 405 -1.20 -16.78 0.71
C ILE A 405 0.17 -16.52 0.10
N GLY A 406 0.28 -16.81 -1.19
CA GLY A 406 1.48 -16.55 -1.95
C GLY A 406 1.15 -15.99 -3.32
N GLY A 407 1.88 -14.95 -3.70
CA GLY A 407 1.56 -14.15 -4.87
C GLY A 407 2.68 -13.17 -5.20
N GLN A 408 2.57 -12.56 -6.36
CA GLN A 408 3.64 -11.78 -6.95
C GLN A 408 3.17 -10.46 -7.52
N LEU A 409 4.07 -9.49 -7.53
CA LEU A 409 3.98 -8.19 -8.20
C LEU A 409 5.03 -8.15 -9.31
N ARG A 410 4.61 -7.83 -10.53
CA ARG A 410 5.52 -7.64 -11.67
C ARG A 410 5.64 -6.18 -12.10
N LEU A 411 4.60 -5.38 -11.86
CA LEU A 411 4.58 -3.98 -12.26
C LEU A 411 3.83 -3.15 -11.24
N LEU A 412 4.36 -1.98 -10.91
CA LEU A 412 3.70 -0.97 -10.11
C LEU A 412 4.03 0.41 -10.65
N GLU A 413 2.99 1.12 -11.09
CA GLU A 413 3.09 2.43 -11.72
C GLU A 413 2.08 3.37 -11.09
N ILE A 414 2.46 4.64 -11.00
CA ILE A 414 1.54 5.72 -10.62
C ILE A 414 1.61 6.82 -11.68
N SER A 415 0.46 7.37 -12.04
CA SER A 415 0.37 8.48 -12.99
C SER A 415 -0.51 9.61 -12.45
N SER A 416 -0.21 10.84 -12.86
CA SER A 416 -1.09 12.00 -12.72
C SER A 416 -1.79 12.22 -14.04
N LEU A 417 -3.11 12.09 -14.05
CA LEU A 417 -3.92 12.33 -15.24
C LEU A 417 -4.60 13.70 -15.15
N PRO A 418 -4.40 14.58 -16.15
CA PRO A 418 -5.28 15.72 -16.33
C PRO A 418 -6.67 15.22 -16.76
N ARG A 419 -7.73 15.82 -16.22
CA ARG A 419 -9.09 15.64 -16.72
C ARG A 419 -9.55 16.88 -17.46
#